data_AF-A0A6J5V8C3-F1
#
_entry.id   AF-A0A6J5V8C3-F1
#
_cell.length_a   1.000
_cell.length_b   1.000
_cell.length_c   1.000
_cell.angle_alpha   90.00
_cell.angle_beta   90.00
_cell.angle_gamma   90.00
#
_symmetry.space_group_name_H-M   'P 1'
#
loop_
_entity.id
_entity.type
_entity.pdbx_description
1 polymer ?
#
loop_
_entity_poly.entity_id
_entity_poly.type
_entity_poly.pdbx_seq_one_letter_code
_entity_poly.pdbx_strand_id
1 'polypeptide(L)'
;MAAQGALEQASTNHIEIPVYGNVADQPRQQSQRPEDEEDETFDYSQRTQWLRAAVLGANDGLVSVASLMMGVGAVKQDVKAMLLAGFAGLVAGACSMAIGEFVSVYTQYDIEVSQMKRDEMRTNGAATENAQEAKKKKLKLPNPAQAAMASAIAFSIGAVVPLLGAAFISEHKVRLAVVVVLASVALVVFGGVGARLGRTSMMKSCARVLVGGWMAMAITFGLTKLIGSNGLEM
;
A
#
# COMPACT_ATOMS: atom_id res chain seq x y z
N MET A 1 30.41 -27.58 -64.88
CA MET A 1 29.89 -27.85 -63.53
C MET A 1 30.10 -26.56 -62.73
N ALA A 2 29.02 -25.85 -62.46
CA ALA A 2 29.01 -24.45 -62.01
C ALA A 2 29.08 -24.33 -60.47
N ALA A 3 29.76 -23.27 -60.00
CA ALA A 3 29.44 -22.31 -58.92
C ALA A 3 28.95 -22.75 -57.51
N GLN A 4 29.39 -21.96 -56.52
CA GLN A 4 28.83 -21.74 -55.14
C GLN A 4 29.04 -22.85 -54.10
N GLY A 5 29.28 -22.61 -52.81
CA GLY A 5 29.40 -21.44 -51.93
C GLY A 5 30.12 -21.91 -50.63
N ALA A 6 31.02 -21.13 -50.04
CA ALA A 6 30.77 -20.15 -48.98
C ALA A 6 30.18 -20.72 -47.66
N LEU A 7 30.89 -20.42 -46.56
CA LEU A 7 30.60 -20.64 -45.13
C LEU A 7 30.93 -22.06 -44.64
N GLU A 8 31.90 -22.25 -43.75
CA GLU A 8 31.83 -21.80 -42.36
C GLU A 8 33.24 -21.65 -41.74
N GLN A 9 33.50 -20.48 -41.15
CA GLN A 9 34.67 -20.17 -40.33
C GLN A 9 34.44 -20.69 -38.91
N ALA A 10 35.40 -21.41 -38.33
CA ALA A 10 35.74 -21.32 -36.90
C ALA A 10 36.87 -22.30 -36.57
N SER A 11 38.10 -21.79 -36.35
CA SER A 11 38.96 -22.21 -35.24
C SER A 11 40.33 -21.53 -35.33
N THR A 12 40.89 -21.22 -34.17
CA THR A 12 42.27 -20.76 -33.87
C THR A 12 42.68 -19.35 -34.31
N ASN A 13 42.70 -18.42 -33.34
CA ASN A 13 43.85 -17.53 -33.16
C ASN A 13 43.94 -16.96 -31.74
N HIS A 14 45.17 -16.98 -31.24
CA HIS A 14 45.63 -16.61 -29.90
C HIS A 14 45.40 -15.12 -29.58
N ILE A 15 45.10 -14.81 -28.31
CA ILE A 15 45.19 -13.45 -27.77
C ILE A 15 46.19 -13.49 -26.60
N GLU A 16 47.33 -12.84 -26.82
CA GLU A 16 48.37 -12.54 -25.82
C GLU A 16 47.86 -11.44 -24.87
N ILE A 17 48.09 -11.61 -23.56
CA ILE A 17 47.81 -10.56 -22.56
C ILE A 17 49.14 -9.88 -22.21
N PRO A 18 49.35 -8.59 -22.55
CA PRO A 18 50.58 -7.89 -22.23
C PRO A 18 50.63 -7.50 -20.76
N VAL A 19 51.66 -8.01 -20.07
CA VAL A 19 52.12 -7.57 -18.76
C VAL A 19 52.82 -6.22 -18.92
N TYR A 20 52.26 -5.14 -18.37
CA TYR A 20 52.94 -3.84 -18.27
C TYR A 20 53.56 -3.68 -16.88
N GLY A 21 54.89 -3.61 -16.86
CA GLY A 21 55.72 -3.39 -15.69
C GLY A 21 55.71 -1.94 -15.19
N ASN A 22 56.15 -1.82 -13.94
CA ASN A 22 56.28 -0.63 -13.09
C ASN A 22 56.78 0.66 -13.78
N VAL A 23 56.09 1.77 -13.49
CA VAL A 23 56.66 3.11 -13.41
C VAL A 23 56.34 3.64 -12.01
N ALA A 24 57.38 3.98 -11.26
CA ALA A 24 57.31 4.52 -9.91
C ALA A 24 56.83 5.99 -9.88
N ASP A 25 56.30 6.38 -8.71
CA ASP A 25 56.04 7.74 -8.21
C ASP A 25 54.98 8.63 -8.88
N GLN A 26 53.81 8.73 -8.22
CA GLN A 26 53.24 10.01 -7.78
C GLN A 26 52.04 9.77 -6.82
N PRO A 27 51.99 10.42 -5.65
CA PRO A 27 50.84 10.33 -4.75
C PRO A 27 49.66 11.06 -5.40
N ARG A 28 48.62 10.34 -5.81
CA ARG A 28 47.37 11.00 -6.22
C ARG A 28 46.76 11.68 -5.00
N GLN A 29 46.84 13.01 -5.03
CA GLN A 29 46.03 13.92 -4.24
C GLN A 29 44.56 13.48 -4.32
N GLN A 30 44.09 12.81 -3.27
CA GLN A 30 42.69 12.80 -2.91
C GLN A 30 42.39 14.20 -2.37
N SER A 31 41.98 15.11 -3.26
CA SER A 31 41.37 16.36 -2.84
C SER A 31 40.14 16.03 -2.00
N GLN A 32 40.28 16.35 -0.72
CA GLN A 32 39.24 16.42 0.29
C GLN A 32 37.99 17.09 -0.27
N ARG A 33 36.83 16.44 -0.13
CA ARG A 33 35.64 17.20 0.26
C ARG A 33 35.45 16.94 1.76
N PRO A 34 35.51 17.97 2.60
CA PRO A 34 35.43 17.82 4.05
C PRO A 34 34.10 17.24 4.47
N GLU A 35 34.13 16.54 5.60
CA GLU A 35 32.99 16.28 6.46
C GLU A 35 32.16 17.56 6.62
N ASP A 36 30.84 17.47 6.45
CA ASP A 36 29.80 18.35 6.99
C ASP A 36 28.52 18.13 6.17
N GLU A 37 27.74 17.14 6.60
CA GLU A 37 26.27 17.07 6.57
C GLU A 37 25.93 15.63 7.00
N GLU A 38 25.99 15.40 8.32
CA GLU A 38 25.17 14.36 8.95
C GLU A 38 23.71 14.75 8.72
N ASP A 39 23.24 14.53 7.50
CA ASP A 39 21.88 14.83 7.11
C ASP A 39 20.99 13.86 7.91
N GLU A 40 20.25 14.43 8.86
CA GLU A 40 19.28 13.76 9.70
C GLU A 40 18.36 12.87 8.84
N THR A 41 18.75 11.60 8.67
CA THR A 41 17.88 10.58 8.06
C THR A 41 16.89 10.09 9.11
N PHE A 42 16.14 11.06 9.64
CA PHE A 42 15.06 10.92 10.59
C PHE A 42 13.93 10.09 9.96
N ASP A 43 13.64 8.91 10.51
CA ASP A 43 12.30 8.33 10.62
C ASP A 43 11.43 8.19 9.34
N TYR A 44 12.01 8.15 8.14
CA TYR A 44 11.21 8.13 6.90
C TYR A 44 10.52 6.77 6.66
N SER A 45 11.12 5.67 7.14
CA SER A 45 10.63 4.31 6.91
C SER A 45 9.40 3.95 7.75
N GLN A 46 9.43 4.24 9.05
CA GLN A 46 8.27 3.99 9.93
C GLN A 46 7.12 4.92 9.54
N ARG A 47 7.41 6.17 9.18
CA ARG A 47 6.42 7.12 8.65
C ARG A 47 5.69 6.62 7.42
N THR A 48 6.44 6.07 6.47
CA THR A 48 5.85 5.53 5.24
C THR A 48 4.91 4.35 5.54
N GLN A 49 5.25 3.52 6.52
CA GLN A 49 4.48 2.30 6.80
C GLN A 49 3.12 2.57 7.46
N TRP A 50 3.07 3.41 8.50
CA TRP A 50 1.79 3.77 9.12
C TRP A 50 0.97 4.68 8.20
N LEU A 51 1.61 5.49 7.36
CA LEU A 51 0.93 6.32 6.37
C LEU A 51 0.24 5.47 5.29
N ARG A 52 0.92 4.44 4.78
CA ARG A 52 0.29 3.47 3.86
C ARG A 52 -0.88 2.76 4.55
N ALA A 53 -0.71 2.34 5.80
CA ALA A 53 -1.77 1.72 6.59
C ALA A 53 -2.99 2.63 6.71
N ALA A 54 -2.77 3.92 6.99
CA ALA A 54 -3.83 4.92 7.10
C ALA A 54 -4.55 5.18 5.77
N VAL A 55 -3.82 5.33 4.65
CA VAL A 55 -4.44 5.57 3.34
C VAL A 55 -5.29 4.38 2.90
N LEU A 56 -4.78 3.15 3.08
CA LEU A 56 -5.55 1.94 2.81
C LEU A 56 -6.77 1.85 3.74
N GLY A 57 -6.57 2.15 5.03
CA GLY A 57 -7.65 2.21 6.02
C GLY A 57 -8.79 3.12 5.60
N ALA A 58 -8.50 4.39 5.30
CA ALA A 58 -9.52 5.36 4.90
C ALA A 58 -10.28 4.95 3.64
N ASN A 59 -9.57 4.45 2.63
CA ASN A 59 -10.20 4.01 1.40
C ASN A 59 -11.08 2.77 1.63
N ASP A 60 -10.58 1.78 2.35
CA ASP A 60 -11.33 0.56 2.64
C ASP A 60 -12.55 0.86 3.51
N GLY A 61 -12.43 1.73 4.51
CA GLY A 61 -13.54 2.17 5.36
C GLY A 61 -14.65 2.84 4.55
N LEU A 62 -14.27 3.75 3.66
CA LEU A 62 -15.21 4.42 2.78
C LEU A 62 -15.92 3.45 1.84
N VAL A 63 -15.16 2.65 1.09
CA VAL A 63 -15.73 1.77 0.06
C VAL A 63 -16.53 0.64 0.68
N SER A 64 -16.01 -0.02 1.72
CA SER A 64 -16.67 -1.17 2.35
C SER A 64 -17.99 -0.79 3.02
N VAL A 65 -18.00 0.29 3.82
CA VAL A 65 -19.21 0.72 4.53
C VAL A 65 -20.24 1.29 3.55
N ALA A 66 -19.82 2.08 2.57
CA ALA A 66 -20.73 2.53 1.53
C ALA A 66 -21.30 1.36 0.72
N SER A 67 -20.48 0.37 0.33
CA SER A 67 -20.96 -0.80 -0.41
C SER A 67 -21.95 -1.63 0.41
N LEU A 68 -21.67 -1.83 1.70
CA LEU A 68 -22.57 -2.54 2.61
C LEU A 68 -23.91 -1.81 2.77
N MET A 69 -23.86 -0.49 2.96
CA MET A 69 -25.06 0.35 3.05
C MET A 69 -25.86 0.33 1.75
N MET A 70 -25.20 0.37 0.59
CA MET A 70 -25.85 0.24 -0.72
C MET A 70 -26.48 -1.15 -0.89
N GLY A 71 -25.79 -2.22 -0.50
CA GLY A 71 -26.32 -3.59 -0.53
C GLY A 71 -27.58 -3.74 0.31
N VAL A 72 -27.56 -3.31 1.57
CA VAL A 72 -28.75 -3.34 2.44
C VAL A 72 -29.86 -2.45 1.89
N GLY A 73 -29.51 -1.26 1.41
CA GLY A 73 -30.43 -0.34 0.77
C GLY A 73 -31.05 -0.89 -0.53
N ALA A 74 -30.42 -1.88 -1.19
CA ALA A 74 -30.95 -2.49 -2.39
C ALA A 74 -32.21 -3.35 -2.12
N VAL A 75 -32.38 -3.83 -0.89
CA VAL A 75 -33.46 -4.76 -0.49
C VAL A 75 -34.37 -4.17 0.57
N LYS A 76 -33.87 -3.27 1.42
CA LYS A 76 -34.63 -2.64 2.49
C LYS A 76 -34.67 -1.13 2.28
N GLN A 77 -35.88 -0.56 2.27
CA GLN A 77 -36.05 0.90 2.17
C GLN A 77 -35.91 1.63 3.52
N ASP A 78 -35.78 0.89 4.62
CA ASP A 78 -35.66 1.46 5.97
C ASP A 78 -34.27 2.09 6.19
N VAL A 79 -34.27 3.35 6.61
CA VAL A 79 -33.08 4.12 6.99
C VAL A 79 -32.36 3.42 8.14
N LYS A 80 -33.10 2.91 9.13
CA LYS A 80 -32.50 2.33 10.35
C LYS A 80 -31.72 1.06 10.02
N ALA A 81 -32.27 0.20 9.17
CA ALA A 81 -31.58 -1.01 8.71
C ALA A 81 -30.27 -0.67 7.98
N MET A 82 -30.30 0.33 7.09
CA MET A 82 -29.12 0.78 6.35
C MET A 82 -28.04 1.37 7.28
N LEU A 83 -28.41 2.25 8.21
CA LEU A 83 -27.49 2.88 9.14
C LEU A 83 -26.92 1.88 10.16
N LEU A 84 -27.75 0.97 10.68
CA LEU A 84 -27.32 -0.05 11.63
C LEU A 84 -26.31 -1.00 10.98
N ALA A 85 -26.57 -1.42 9.74
CA ALA A 85 -25.63 -2.23 8.98
C ALA A 85 -24.33 -1.47 8.69
N GLY A 86 -24.41 -0.21 8.29
CA GLY A 86 -23.23 0.63 8.06
C GLY A 86 -22.39 0.81 9.34
N PHE A 87 -23.03 1.05 10.48
CA PHE A 87 -22.35 1.20 11.76
C PHE A 87 -21.72 -0.12 12.24
N ALA A 88 -22.45 -1.23 12.13
CA ALA A 88 -21.91 -2.56 12.42
C ALA A 88 -20.71 -2.88 11.52
N GLY A 89 -20.80 -2.57 10.23
CA GLY A 89 -19.71 -2.70 9.27
C GLY A 89 -18.52 -1.80 9.59
N LEU A 90 -18.75 -0.58 10.07
CA LEU A 90 -17.70 0.33 10.53
C LEU A 90 -16.92 -0.30 11.69
N VAL A 91 -17.61 -0.75 12.74
CA VAL A 91 -16.97 -1.30 13.94
C VAL A 91 -16.25 -2.60 13.61
N ALA A 92 -16.93 -3.53 12.94
CA ALA A 92 -16.36 -4.81 12.55
C ALA A 92 -15.16 -4.63 11.61
N GLY A 93 -15.28 -3.74 10.62
CA GLY A 93 -14.23 -3.43 9.66
C GLY A 93 -13.01 -2.78 10.30
N ALA A 94 -13.21 -1.79 11.18
CA ALA A 94 -12.10 -1.13 11.89
C ALA A 94 -11.31 -2.12 12.75
N CYS A 95 -12.00 -3.00 13.50
CA CYS A 95 -11.36 -4.04 14.30
C CYS A 95 -10.61 -5.05 13.42
N SER A 96 -11.25 -5.53 12.35
CA SER A 96 -10.64 -6.48 11.40
C SER A 96 -9.37 -5.89 10.76
N MET A 97 -9.44 -4.61 10.38
CA MET A 97 -8.31 -3.92 9.77
C MET A 97 -7.16 -3.68 10.76
N ALA A 98 -7.46 -3.31 12.01
CA ALA A 98 -6.45 -3.21 13.06
C ALA A 98 -5.69 -4.53 13.24
N ILE A 99 -6.44 -5.64 13.34
CA ILE A 99 -5.88 -6.97 13.53
C ILE A 99 -5.06 -7.40 12.31
N GLY A 100 -5.62 -7.26 11.10
CA GLY A 100 -4.94 -7.64 9.86
C GLY A 100 -3.63 -6.87 9.65
N GLU A 101 -3.64 -5.57 9.94
CA GLU A 101 -2.45 -4.73 9.85
C GLU A 101 -1.42 -5.06 10.93
N PHE A 102 -1.85 -5.29 12.18
CA PHE A 102 -0.96 -5.72 13.26
C PHE A 102 -0.23 -7.02 12.90
N VAL A 103 -0.97 -8.04 12.46
CA VAL A 103 -0.42 -9.35 12.10
C VAL A 103 0.50 -9.25 10.88
N SER A 104 0.12 -8.47 9.87
CA SER A 104 0.94 -8.25 8.67
C SER A 104 2.27 -7.58 9.00
N VAL A 105 2.25 -6.53 9.82
CA VAL A 105 3.47 -5.82 10.23
C VAL A 105 4.34 -6.67 11.14
N TYR A 106 3.74 -7.40 12.08
CA TYR A 106 4.47 -8.28 12.98
C TYR A 106 5.20 -9.38 12.20
N THR A 107 4.56 -9.94 11.17
CA THR A 107 5.19 -10.91 10.28
C THR A 107 6.39 -10.31 9.52
N GLN A 108 6.26 -9.07 9.04
CA GLN A 108 7.39 -8.36 8.39
C GLN A 108 8.55 -8.14 9.37
N TYR A 109 8.24 -7.74 10.60
CA TYR A 109 9.23 -7.59 11.67
C TYR A 109 9.97 -8.92 11.92
N ASP A 110 9.25 -10.04 12.05
CA ASP A 110 9.85 -11.35 12.29
C ASP A 110 10.77 -11.80 11.12
N ILE A 111 10.34 -11.55 9.88
CA ILE A 111 11.15 -11.83 8.69
C ILE A 111 12.44 -11.01 8.72
N GLU A 112 12.38 -9.70 8.99
CA GLU A 112 13.57 -8.85 9.04
C GLU A 112 14.53 -9.25 10.15
N VAL A 113 14.03 -9.56 11.35
CA VAL A 113 14.86 -10.02 12.48
C VAL A 113 15.54 -11.36 12.16
N SER A 114 14.82 -12.28 11.52
CA SER A 114 15.39 -13.57 11.12
C SER A 114 16.48 -13.42 10.06
N GLN A 115 16.31 -12.48 9.12
CA GLN A 115 17.31 -12.14 8.11
C GLN A 115 18.55 -11.52 8.75
N MET A 116 18.38 -10.58 9.69
CA MET A 116 19.49 -9.99 10.44
C MET A 116 20.32 -11.04 11.16
N LYS A 117 19.68 -11.97 11.87
CA LYS A 117 20.38 -13.06 12.57
C LYS A 117 21.16 -13.97 11.60
N ARG A 118 20.62 -14.22 10.40
CA ARG A 118 21.32 -14.99 9.35
C ARG A 118 22.51 -14.22 8.76
N ASP A 119 22.37 -12.92 8.56
CA ASP A 119 23.44 -12.08 8.02
C ASP A 119 24.59 -11.93 9.04
N GLU A 120 24.27 -11.74 10.33
CA GLU A 120 25.24 -11.73 11.45
C GLU A 120 26.06 -13.02 11.48
N MET A 121 25.41 -14.19 11.41
CA MET A 121 26.11 -15.49 11.40
C MET A 121 27.03 -15.67 10.18
N ARG A 122 26.75 -15.02 9.04
CA ARG A 122 27.60 -15.08 7.83
C ARG A 122 28.79 -14.13 7.89
N THR A 123 28.74 -13.07 8.69
CA THR A 123 29.72 -11.95 8.68
C THR A 123 30.69 -11.94 9.86
N ASN A 124 30.72 -13.00 10.69
CA ASN A 124 31.65 -13.22 11.82
C ASN A 124 33.17 -13.05 11.54
N GLY A 125 33.60 -12.55 10.36
CA GLY A 125 34.98 -12.22 10.00
C GLY A 125 35.25 -10.78 9.52
N ALA A 126 34.26 -9.87 9.47
CA ALA A 126 34.45 -8.47 9.04
C ALA A 126 33.77 -7.51 10.04
N ALA A 127 34.48 -7.14 11.11
CA ALA A 127 33.85 -6.65 12.34
C ALA A 127 33.53 -5.14 12.42
N THR A 128 34.01 -4.30 11.49
CA THR A 128 33.99 -2.84 11.74
C THR A 128 32.88 -2.09 10.97
N GLU A 129 32.59 -2.44 9.71
CA GLU A 129 31.51 -1.78 8.94
C GLU A 129 30.12 -2.37 9.22
N ASN A 130 30.03 -3.68 9.50
CA ASN A 130 28.76 -4.40 9.69
C ASN A 130 28.04 -4.05 11.00
N ALA A 131 28.76 -3.61 12.03
CA ALA A 131 28.16 -3.26 13.32
C ALA A 131 27.29 -1.99 13.24
N GLN A 132 27.74 -1.01 12.45
CA GLN A 132 26.98 0.22 12.21
C GLN A 132 25.76 -0.06 11.33
N GLU A 133 25.88 -0.92 10.32
CA GLU A 133 24.78 -1.32 9.46
C GLU A 133 23.72 -2.17 10.20
N ALA A 134 24.15 -3.13 11.03
CA ALA A 134 23.24 -3.93 11.85
C ALA A 134 22.47 -3.07 12.87
N LYS A 135 23.14 -2.09 13.49
CA LYS A 135 22.49 -1.11 14.38
C LYS A 135 21.50 -0.23 13.62
N LYS A 136 21.83 0.21 12.40
CA LYS A 136 20.94 0.96 11.51
C LYS A 136 19.72 0.13 11.06
N LYS A 137 19.91 -1.17 10.81
CA LYS A 137 18.84 -2.10 10.43
C LYS A 137 17.86 -2.34 11.58
N LYS A 138 18.35 -2.49 12.82
CA LYS A 138 17.51 -2.56 14.02
C LYS A 138 16.71 -1.28 14.30
N LEU A 139 17.28 -0.11 13.99
CA LEU A 139 16.57 1.18 14.15
C LEU A 139 15.43 1.37 13.13
N LYS A 140 15.43 0.62 12.02
CA LYS A 140 14.44 0.76 10.93
C LYS A 140 13.24 -0.19 11.06
N LEU A 141 13.17 -0.95 12.15
CA LEU A 141 12.17 -2.00 12.32
C LEU A 141 10.72 -1.44 12.25
N PRO A 142 9.81 -2.16 11.59
CA PRO A 142 8.38 -1.84 11.54
C PRO A 142 7.74 -1.68 12.92
N ASN A 143 6.86 -0.68 13.11
CA ASN A 143 6.06 -0.54 14.33
C ASN A 143 4.62 -1.08 14.13
N PRO A 144 4.29 -2.29 14.62
CA PRO A 144 3.01 -2.95 14.37
C PRO A 144 1.82 -2.26 15.04
N ALA A 145 1.96 -1.84 16.30
CA ALA A 145 0.86 -1.23 17.04
C ALA A 145 0.47 0.13 16.43
N GLN A 146 1.45 0.94 16.04
CA GLN A 146 1.21 2.24 15.43
C GLN A 146 0.53 2.12 14.06
N ALA A 147 0.97 1.18 13.21
CA ALA A 147 0.35 0.96 11.91
C ALA A 147 -1.10 0.47 12.02
N ALA A 148 -1.37 -0.45 12.97
CA ALA A 148 -2.71 -0.97 13.24
C ALA A 148 -3.68 0.11 13.75
N MET A 149 -3.24 0.96 14.69
CA MET A 149 -4.06 2.06 15.18
C MET A 149 -4.32 3.10 14.09
N ALA A 150 -3.29 3.43 13.30
CA ALA A 150 -3.42 4.37 12.20
C ALA A 150 -4.42 3.89 11.13
N SER A 151 -4.37 2.61 10.75
CA SER A 151 -5.32 2.03 9.78
C SER A 151 -6.74 2.00 10.34
N ALA A 152 -6.94 1.61 11.60
CA ALA A 152 -8.26 1.55 12.24
C ALA A 152 -8.93 2.92 12.34
N ILE A 153 -8.20 3.94 12.80
CA ILE A 153 -8.71 5.32 12.90
C ILE A 153 -9.04 5.86 11.51
N ALA A 154 -8.14 5.67 10.55
CA ALA A 154 -8.37 6.11 9.18
C ALA A 154 -9.58 5.41 8.55
N PHE A 155 -9.75 4.10 8.80
CA PHE A 155 -10.93 3.34 8.39
C PHE A 155 -12.21 3.93 8.96
N SER A 156 -12.26 4.21 10.26
CA SER A 156 -13.43 4.84 10.86
C SER A 156 -13.73 6.20 10.23
N ILE A 157 -12.72 7.04 9.98
CA ILE A 157 -12.90 8.35 9.33
C ILE A 157 -13.50 8.18 7.93
N GLY A 158 -12.99 7.23 7.13
CA GLY A 158 -13.54 6.94 5.80
C GLY A 158 -14.98 6.43 5.86
N ALA A 159 -15.28 5.55 6.81
CA ALA A 159 -16.59 4.93 7.00
C ALA A 159 -17.67 5.91 7.51
N VAL A 160 -17.29 6.97 8.23
CA VAL A 160 -18.23 7.98 8.75
C VAL A 160 -18.87 8.79 7.61
N VAL A 161 -18.16 9.04 6.52
CA VAL A 161 -18.65 9.84 5.39
C VAL A 161 -20.00 9.33 4.82
N PRO A 162 -20.13 8.06 4.39
CA PRO A 162 -21.39 7.54 3.87
C PRO A 162 -22.48 7.44 4.95
N LEU A 163 -22.10 7.17 6.21
CA LEU A 163 -23.04 7.12 7.34
C LEU A 163 -23.70 8.47 7.60
N LEU A 164 -22.91 9.55 7.67
CA LEU A 164 -23.43 10.90 7.84
C LEU A 164 -24.28 11.33 6.64
N GLY A 165 -23.85 10.98 5.42
CA GLY A 165 -24.61 11.24 4.20
C GLY A 165 -26.00 10.61 4.20
N ALA A 166 -26.13 9.40 4.74
CA ALA A 166 -27.39 8.69 4.80
C ALA A 166 -28.32 9.14 5.95
N ALA A 167 -27.75 9.65 7.05
CA ALA A 167 -28.49 9.87 8.29
C ALA A 167 -29.58 10.95 8.19
N PHE A 168 -29.41 11.95 7.33
CA PHE A 168 -30.29 13.11 7.25
C PHE A 168 -31.30 13.07 6.09
N ILE A 169 -31.36 11.97 5.31
CA ILE A 169 -32.19 11.89 4.10
C ILE A 169 -33.31 10.84 4.26
N SER A 170 -34.54 11.32 4.35
CA SER A 170 -35.74 10.48 4.49
C SER A 170 -36.07 9.71 3.20
N GLU A 171 -36.01 10.39 2.05
CA GLU A 171 -36.38 9.81 0.75
C GLU A 171 -35.38 8.74 0.32
N HIS A 172 -35.86 7.53 0.01
CA HIS A 172 -35.01 6.36 -0.19
C HIS A 172 -34.09 6.49 -1.41
N LYS A 173 -34.65 6.91 -2.55
CA LYS A 173 -33.89 7.07 -3.80
C LYS A 173 -32.83 8.17 -3.67
N VAL A 174 -33.20 9.28 -3.03
CA VAL A 174 -32.29 10.41 -2.80
C VAL A 174 -31.18 10.00 -1.86
N ARG A 175 -31.47 9.24 -0.80
CA ARG A 175 -30.48 8.73 0.15
C ARG A 175 -29.40 7.89 -0.53
N LEU A 176 -29.79 6.94 -1.36
CA LEU A 176 -28.84 6.11 -2.12
C LEU A 176 -27.97 6.97 -3.05
N ALA A 177 -28.58 7.91 -3.76
CA ALA A 177 -27.84 8.83 -4.63
C ALA A 177 -26.83 9.69 -3.83
N VAL A 178 -27.24 10.23 -2.68
CA VAL A 178 -26.38 11.03 -1.80
C VAL A 178 -25.19 10.22 -1.30
N VAL A 179 -25.39 8.96 -0.88
CA VAL A 179 -24.30 8.09 -0.44
C VAL A 179 -23.29 7.85 -1.57
N VAL A 180 -23.76 7.55 -2.79
CA VAL A 180 -22.88 7.34 -3.94
C VAL A 180 -22.12 8.62 -4.31
N VAL A 181 -22.79 9.78 -4.32
CA VAL A 181 -22.16 11.06 -4.64
C VAL A 181 -21.10 11.42 -3.59
N LEU A 182 -21.44 11.34 -2.30
CA LEU A 182 -20.50 11.63 -1.21
C LEU A 182 -19.32 10.67 -1.21
N ALA A 183 -19.56 9.38 -1.43
CA ALA A 183 -18.47 8.41 -1.55
C ALA A 183 -17.58 8.71 -2.76
N SER A 184 -18.15 9.10 -3.90
CA SER A 184 -17.38 9.48 -5.09
C SER A 184 -16.48 10.68 -4.82
N VAL A 185 -17.02 11.73 -4.19
CA VAL A 185 -16.26 12.93 -3.81
C VAL A 185 -15.14 12.56 -2.83
N ALA A 186 -15.45 11.75 -1.81
CA ALA A 186 -14.47 11.32 -0.83
C ALA A 186 -13.38 10.41 -1.45
N LEU A 187 -13.72 9.54 -2.40
CA LEU A 187 -12.77 8.71 -3.15
C LEU A 187 -11.81 9.56 -3.99
N VAL A 188 -12.31 10.64 -4.63
CA VAL A 188 -11.44 11.59 -5.33
C VAL A 188 -10.46 12.25 -4.36
N VAL A 189 -10.96 12.70 -3.20
CA VAL A 189 -10.14 13.34 -2.17
C VAL A 189 -9.08 12.37 -1.64
N PHE A 190 -9.46 11.15 -1.24
CA PHE A 190 -8.53 10.14 -0.74
C PHE A 190 -7.55 9.67 -1.82
N GLY A 191 -8.00 9.51 -3.07
CA GLY A 191 -7.13 9.21 -4.20
C GLY A 191 -6.10 10.30 -4.47
N GLY A 192 -6.51 11.57 -4.30
CA GLY A 192 -5.65 12.74 -4.46
C GLY A 192 -4.66 12.90 -3.30
N VAL A 193 -5.11 12.74 -2.06
CA VAL A 193 -4.26 12.73 -0.86
C VAL A 193 -3.24 11.59 -0.95
N GLY A 194 -3.70 10.37 -1.26
CA GLY A 194 -2.84 9.21 -1.47
C GLY A 194 -1.81 9.43 -2.59
N ALA A 195 -2.17 10.12 -3.67
CA ALA A 195 -1.23 10.46 -4.73
C ALA A 195 -0.14 11.44 -4.29
N ARG A 196 -0.51 12.46 -3.51
CA ARG A 196 0.44 13.44 -2.94
C ARG A 196 1.42 12.76 -2.00
N LEU A 197 0.92 11.89 -1.13
CA LEU A 197 1.72 11.17 -0.15
C LEU A 197 2.62 10.12 -0.81
N GLY A 198 2.12 9.42 -1.84
CA GLY A 198 2.85 8.42 -2.60
C GLY A 198 3.71 8.96 -3.75
N ARG A 199 3.80 10.29 -3.92
CA ARG A 199 4.49 10.98 -5.03
C ARG A 199 4.21 10.36 -6.41
N THR A 200 2.96 10.02 -6.68
CA THR A 200 2.52 9.43 -7.95
C THR A 200 1.58 10.38 -8.70
N SER A 201 1.34 10.10 -9.99
CA SER A 201 0.45 10.92 -10.81
C SER A 201 -0.97 10.93 -10.24
N MET A 202 -1.48 12.12 -9.91
CA MET A 202 -2.76 12.32 -9.23
C MET A 202 -3.94 11.72 -10.00
N MET A 203 -3.98 11.92 -11.31
CA MET A 203 -5.08 11.44 -12.15
C MET A 203 -5.18 9.90 -12.18
N LYS A 204 -4.05 9.18 -12.28
CA LYS A 204 -4.06 7.71 -12.28
C LYS A 204 -4.42 7.13 -10.91
N SER A 205 -4.11 7.84 -9.84
CA SER A 205 -4.48 7.42 -8.48
C SER A 205 -5.98 7.55 -8.25
N CYS A 206 -6.52 8.75 -8.49
CA CYS A 206 -7.95 9.03 -8.35
C CYS A 206 -8.78 8.10 -9.23
N ALA A 207 -8.38 7.88 -10.49
CA ALA A 207 -9.09 7.00 -11.40
C ALA A 207 -9.19 5.56 -10.88
N ARG A 208 -8.08 4.96 -10.40
CA ARG A 208 -8.09 3.59 -9.85
C ARG A 208 -9.00 3.47 -8.63
N VAL A 209 -8.90 4.44 -7.71
CA VAL A 209 -9.69 4.45 -6.47
C VAL A 209 -11.19 4.62 -6.77
N LEU A 210 -11.55 5.55 -7.65
CA LEU A 210 -12.93 5.76 -8.07
C LEU A 210 -13.53 4.54 -8.77
N VAL A 211 -12.84 4.02 -9.79
CA VAL A 211 -13.32 2.88 -10.58
C VAL A 211 -13.46 1.65 -9.68
N GLY A 212 -12.48 1.38 -8.82
CA GLY A 212 -12.55 0.29 -7.85
C GLY A 212 -13.72 0.44 -6.88
N GLY A 213 -13.92 1.65 -6.33
CA GLY A 213 -15.01 1.93 -5.40
C GLY A 213 -16.40 1.78 -6.04
N TRP A 214 -16.62 2.32 -7.23
CA TRP A 214 -17.88 2.16 -7.95
C TRP A 214 -18.15 0.71 -8.33
N MET A 215 -17.13 -0.02 -8.77
CA MET A 215 -17.25 -1.43 -9.09
C MET A 215 -17.68 -2.24 -7.86
N ALA A 216 -17.05 -2.01 -6.70
CA ALA A 216 -17.43 -2.66 -5.45
C ALA A 216 -18.89 -2.38 -5.08
N MET A 217 -19.31 -1.11 -5.08
CA MET A 217 -20.68 -0.73 -4.76
C MET A 217 -21.70 -1.32 -5.74
N ALA A 218 -21.41 -1.30 -7.03
CA ALA A 218 -22.29 -1.85 -8.06
C ALA A 218 -22.46 -3.36 -7.92
N ILE A 219 -21.37 -4.09 -7.66
CA ILE A 219 -21.40 -5.54 -7.42
C ILE A 219 -22.21 -5.84 -6.17
N THR A 220 -21.93 -5.18 -5.04
CA THR A 220 -22.65 -5.42 -3.79
C THR A 220 -24.14 -5.10 -3.93
N PHE A 221 -24.49 -3.94 -4.50
CA PHE A 221 -25.88 -3.57 -4.76
C PHE A 221 -26.58 -4.57 -5.68
N GLY A 222 -25.94 -4.96 -6.78
CA GLY A 222 -26.48 -5.89 -7.76
C GLY A 222 -26.74 -7.28 -7.18
N LEU A 223 -25.75 -7.84 -6.48
CA LEU A 223 -25.87 -9.16 -5.85
C LEU A 223 -26.97 -9.17 -4.77
N THR A 224 -26.97 -8.18 -3.88
CA THR A 224 -27.99 -8.13 -2.83
C THR A 224 -29.39 -7.90 -3.41
N LYS A 225 -29.53 -7.09 -4.48
CA LYS A 225 -30.79 -6.93 -5.20
C LYS A 225 -31.28 -8.24 -5.84
N LEU A 226 -30.39 -9.00 -6.49
CA LEU A 226 -30.75 -10.30 -7.09
C LEU A 226 -31.22 -11.31 -6.04
N ILE A 227 -30.53 -11.38 -4.91
CA ILE A 227 -30.91 -12.25 -3.79
C ILE A 227 -32.24 -11.78 -3.20
N GLY A 228 -32.44 -10.49 -3.01
CA GLY A 228 -33.69 -9.93 -2.49
C GLY A 228 -34.89 -10.14 -3.41
N SER A 229 -34.70 -10.06 -4.73
CA SER A 229 -35.78 -10.29 -5.70
C SER A 229 -36.20 -11.76 -5.81
N ASN A 230 -35.28 -12.71 -5.63
CA ASN A 230 -35.55 -14.15 -5.82
C ASN A 230 -35.79 -14.92 -4.50
N GLY A 231 -35.35 -14.38 -3.37
CA GLY A 231 -35.36 -15.07 -2.07
C GLY A 231 -36.46 -14.63 -1.10
N LEU A 232 -37.26 -13.59 -1.43
CA LEU A 232 -38.36 -13.08 -0.59
C LEU A 232 -39.76 -13.44 -1.10
N GLU A 233 -39.87 -14.24 -2.17
CA GLU A 233 -41.14 -14.80 -2.67
C GLU A 233 -41.44 -16.23 -2.16
N MET A 234 -40.71 -16.71 -1.13
CA MET A 234 -41.00 -17.96 -0.41
C MET A 234 -41.28 -17.70 1.06
#